data_AF-A0AAV8WQ71-F1
#
_entry.id   AF-A0AAV8WQ71-F1
#
_cell.length_a   1.000
_cell.length_b   1.000
_cell.length_c   1.000
_cell.angle_alpha   90.00
_cell.angle_beta   90.00
_cell.angle_gamma   90.00
#
_symmetry.space_group_name_H-M   'P 1'
#
loop_
_entity.id
_entity.type
_entity.pdbx_description
1 polymer ?
#
loop_
_entity_poly.entity_id
_entity_poly.type
_entity_poly.pdbx_seq_one_letter_code
_entity_poly.pdbx_strand_id
1 'polypeptide(L)'
;MSGAFPYENVPNELIVKELRSGRRLPRPEICTDELFALMQRCWMENPKDRPSFKDLVEYFNVKKIHVYVDFSQVNPKYVLPPTDPKC
;
A
#
# COMPACT_ATOMS: atom_id res chain seq x y z
N MET A 1 -2.00 -14.70 8.70
CA MET A 1 -0.83 -13.92 8.28
C MET A 1 -1.02 -13.57 6.82
N SER A 2 -1.16 -12.30 6.45
CA SER A 2 -1.25 -11.95 5.02
C SER A 2 -0.52 -10.62 4.76
N GLY A 3 0.80 -10.72 4.76
CA GLY A 3 1.72 -9.73 4.18
C GLY A 3 2.68 -10.50 3.27
N ALA A 4 2.40 -10.53 1.98
CA ALA A 4 3.24 -11.19 0.99
C ALA A 4 4.48 -10.35 0.66
N PHE A 5 5.56 -10.98 0.21
CA PHE A 5 6.74 -10.26 -0.25
C PHE A 5 6.46 -9.57 -1.59
N PRO A 6 6.67 -8.25 -1.70
CA PRO A 6 6.44 -7.53 -2.96
C PRO A 6 7.43 -8.01 -4.01
N TYR A 7 6.93 -8.30 -5.21
CA TYR A 7 7.74 -8.77 -6.35
C TYR A 7 8.57 -10.02 -6.04
N GLU A 8 8.02 -10.99 -5.29
CA GLU A 8 8.73 -12.22 -4.85
C GLU A 8 9.50 -12.97 -5.97
N ASN A 9 9.01 -12.89 -7.21
CA ASN A 9 9.59 -13.56 -8.38
C ASN A 9 10.55 -12.66 -9.19
N VAL A 10 10.91 -11.49 -8.68
CA VAL A 10 11.81 -10.54 -9.36
C VAL A 10 13.04 -10.31 -8.49
N PRO A 11 14.25 -10.59 -9.00
CA PRO A 11 15.50 -10.23 -8.33
C PRO A 11 15.54 -8.72 -8.03
N ASN A 12 16.02 -8.34 -6.84
CA ASN A 12 16.05 -6.94 -6.39
C ASN A 12 16.69 -5.98 -7.41
N GLU A 13 17.76 -6.43 -8.06
CA GLU A 13 18.49 -5.68 -9.09
C GLU A 13 17.64 -5.35 -10.33
N LEU A 14 16.65 -6.18 -10.63
CA LEU A 14 15.77 -6.02 -11.79
C LEU A 14 14.51 -5.21 -11.46
N ILE A 15 14.17 -5.01 -10.19
CA ILE A 15 12.94 -4.29 -9.79
C ILE A 15 12.89 -2.89 -10.41
N VAL A 16 14.01 -2.15 -10.39
CA VAL A 16 14.06 -0.80 -10.97
C VAL A 16 13.77 -0.82 -12.47
N LYS A 17 14.25 -1.85 -13.18
CA LYS A 17 13.99 -2.02 -14.62
C LYS A 17 12.51 -2.31 -14.89
N GLU A 18 11.90 -3.18 -14.09
CA GLU A 18 10.47 -3.49 -14.19
C GLU A 18 9.60 -2.27 -13.86
N LEU A 19 9.98 -1.48 -12.86
CA LEU A 19 9.23 -0.26 -12.53
C LEU A 19 9.34 0.79 -13.64
N ARG A 20 10.51 0.91 -14.29
CA ARG A 20 10.72 1.82 -15.43
C ARG A 20 10.02 1.36 -16.70
N SER A 21 9.75 0.06 -16.88
CA SER A 21 8.94 -0.44 -17.99
C SER A 21 7.44 -0.23 -17.79
N GLY A 22 7.03 0.37 -16.67
CA GLY A 22 5.63 0.61 -16.33
C GLY A 22 4.95 -0.57 -15.62
N ARG A 23 5.64 -1.70 -15.41
CA ARG A 23 5.07 -2.83 -14.67
C ARG A 23 4.87 -2.44 -13.21
N ARG A 24 3.70 -2.83 -12.67
CA ARG A 24 3.33 -2.70 -11.25
C ARG A 24 2.75 -4.02 -10.75
N LEU A 25 2.55 -4.13 -9.43
CA LEU A 25 1.93 -5.31 -8.84
C LEU A 25 0.47 -5.46 -9.32
N PRO A 26 0.00 -6.70 -9.54
CA PRO A 26 -1.40 -6.95 -9.86
C PRO A 26 -2.30 -6.64 -8.65
N ARG A 27 -3.59 -6.43 -8.91
CA ARG A 27 -4.59 -6.25 -7.85
C ARG A 27 -4.73 -7.54 -7.04
N PRO A 28 -4.55 -7.50 -5.70
CA PRO A 28 -4.90 -8.63 -4.84
C PRO A 28 -6.40 -8.91 -4.85
N GLU A 29 -6.81 -10.17 -4.69
CA GLU A 29 -8.24 -10.56 -4.73
C GLU A 29 -9.11 -9.82 -3.72
N ILE A 30 -8.59 -9.64 -2.50
CA ILE A 30 -9.28 -8.96 -1.39
C ILE A 30 -9.27 -7.43 -1.51
N CYS A 31 -8.54 -6.88 -2.47
CA CYS A 31 -8.41 -5.43 -2.64
C CYS A 31 -9.56 -4.90 -3.50
N THR A 32 -10.29 -3.92 -2.99
CA THR A 32 -11.33 -3.24 -3.76
C THR A 32 -10.73 -2.50 -4.96
N ASP A 33 -11.48 -2.41 -6.06
CA ASP A 33 -11.02 -1.69 -7.25
C ASP A 33 -10.70 -0.22 -6.93
N GLU A 34 -11.45 0.37 -6.00
CA GLU A 34 -11.22 1.73 -5.53
C GLU A 34 -9.85 1.89 -4.84
N LEU A 35 -9.49 0.98 -3.94
CA LEU A 35 -8.18 1.03 -3.30
C LEU A 35 -7.06 0.74 -4.31
N PHE A 36 -7.27 -0.19 -5.23
CA PHE A 36 -6.28 -0.48 -6.26
C PHE A 36 -6.06 0.70 -7.20
N ALA A 37 -7.11 1.44 -7.55
CA ALA A 37 -7.01 2.68 -8.30
C ALA A 37 -6.20 3.75 -7.54
N LEU A 38 -6.39 3.85 -6.22
CA LEU A 38 -5.55 4.71 -5.37
C LEU A 38 -4.08 4.27 -5.40
N MET A 39 -3.79 2.99 -5.23
CA MET A 39 -2.42 2.46 -5.29
C MET A 39 -1.75 2.77 -6.63
N GLN A 40 -2.47 2.64 -7.74
CA GLN A 40 -1.96 3.03 -9.06
C GLN A 40 -1.62 4.52 -9.13
N ARG A 41 -2.43 5.42 -8.55
CA ARG A 41 -2.10 6.85 -8.45
C ARG A 41 -0.84 7.09 -7.61
N CYS A 42 -0.66 6.36 -6.51
CA CYS A 42 0.58 6.41 -5.71
C CYS A 42 1.81 5.94 -6.50
N TRP A 43 1.61 5.09 -7.51
CA TRP A 43 2.66 4.47 -8.32
C TRP A 43 2.92 5.16 -9.67
N MET A 44 2.36 6.36 -9.89
CA MET A 44 2.61 7.16 -11.09
C MET A 44 4.11 7.41 -11.28
N GLU A 45 4.57 7.32 -12.52
CA GLU A 45 5.98 7.48 -12.87
C GLU A 45 6.47 8.88 -12.47
N ASN A 46 5.75 9.92 -12.89
CA ASN A 46 5.99 11.29 -12.50
C ASN A 46 5.61 11.51 -11.02
N PRO A 47 6.57 11.92 -10.16
CA PRO A 47 6.29 12.17 -8.74
C PRO A 47 5.25 13.26 -8.49
N LYS A 48 5.10 14.23 -9.40
CA LYS A 48 4.16 15.34 -9.24
C LYS A 48 2.70 14.92 -9.41
N ASP A 49 2.46 13.79 -10.09
CA ASP A 49 1.11 13.25 -10.30
C ASP A 49 0.67 12.33 -9.17
N ARG A 50 1.56 12.05 -8.21
CA ARG A 50 1.25 11.24 -7.03
C ARG A 50 0.48 12.08 -6.02
N PRO A 51 -0.54 11.51 -5.36
CA PRO A 51 -1.25 12.21 -4.29
C PRO A 51 -0.32 12.50 -3.13
N SER A 52 -0.50 13.66 -2.49
CA SER A 52 0.19 13.96 -1.24
C SER A 52 -0.40 13.13 -0.10
N PHE A 53 0.36 12.98 1.00
CA PHE A 53 -0.17 12.33 2.20
C PHE A 53 -1.42 13.01 2.74
N LYS A 54 -1.54 14.34 2.59
CA LYS A 54 -2.75 15.07 2.98
C LYS A 54 -3.96 14.61 2.16
N ASP A 55 -3.79 14.48 0.84
CA ASP A 55 -4.85 14.01 -0.06
C ASP A 55 -5.23 12.56 0.25
N LEU A 56 -4.25 11.72 0.60
CA LEU A 56 -4.50 10.33 1.01
C LEU A 56 -5.34 10.27 2.29
N VAL A 57 -4.97 11.04 3.32
CA VAL A 57 -5.71 11.08 4.59
C VAL A 57 -7.14 11.55 4.37
N GLU A 58 -7.34 12.61 3.58
CA GLU A 58 -8.67 13.11 3.24
C GLU A 58 -9.48 12.06 2.48
N TYR A 59 -8.87 11.41 1.49
CA TYR A 59 -9.50 10.35 0.72
C TYR A 59 -10.01 9.20 1.60
N PHE A 60 -9.19 8.70 2.53
CA PHE A 60 -9.57 7.63 3.44
C PHE A 60 -10.62 8.06 4.47
N ASN A 61 -10.55 9.30 4.95
CA ASN A 61 -11.52 9.84 5.91
C ASN A 61 -12.91 10.03 5.29
N VAL A 62 -12.99 10.56 4.07
CA VAL A 62 -14.25 10.85 3.37
C VAL A 62 -14.95 9.57 2.95
N LYS A 63 -14.19 8.59 2.45
CA LYS A 63 -14.76 7.38 1.86
C LYS A 63 -15.14 6.32 2.90
N LYS A 64 -14.80 6.52 4.19
CA LYS A 64 -14.93 5.52 5.28
C LYS A 64 -14.62 4.11 4.79
N ILE A 65 -13.56 3.98 3.97
CA ILE A 65 -13.28 2.70 3.36
C ILE A 65 -12.81 1.79 4.49
N HIS A 66 -13.63 0.82 4.88
CA HIS A 66 -13.29 -0.25 5.81
C HIS A 66 -12.24 -1.20 5.18
N VAL A 67 -11.13 -0.67 4.65
CA VAL A 67 -10.05 -1.50 4.09
C VAL A 67 -9.06 -1.91 5.16
N TYR A 68 -8.89 -1.07 6.17
CA TYR A 68 -8.01 -1.39 7.27
C TYR A 68 -8.80 -2.14 8.32
N VAL A 69 -8.40 -3.39 8.57
CA VAL A 69 -8.80 -4.09 9.79
C VAL A 69 -8.41 -3.19 10.95
N ASP A 70 -9.39 -2.71 11.70
CA ASP A 70 -9.09 -2.00 12.93
C ASP A 70 -8.51 -3.03 13.92
N PHE A 71 -7.18 -3.06 13.99
CA PHE A 71 -6.42 -3.95 14.87
C PHE A 71 -6.71 -3.72 16.36
N SER A 72 -7.32 -2.58 16.71
CA SER A 72 -7.82 -2.32 18.05
C SER A 72 -9.18 -2.97 18.33
N GLN A 73 -9.91 -3.35 17.29
CA GLN A 73 -11.23 -3.97 17.35
C GLN A 73 -11.22 -5.48 17.10
N VAL A 74 -10.14 -6.04 16.53
CA VAL A 74 -9.98 -7.51 16.46
C VAL A 74 -9.70 -8.07 17.85
N ASN A 75 -10.35 -9.19 18.16
CA ASN A 75 -10.13 -9.95 19.38
C ASN A 75 -9.35 -11.23 19.03
N PRO A 76 -8.12 -11.44 19.56
CA PRO A 76 -7.42 -10.62 20.55
C PRO A 76 -6.83 -9.32 19.98
N LYS A 77 -6.81 -8.28 20.84
CA LYS A 77 -6.29 -6.94 20.52
C LYS A 77 -4.82 -7.02 20.10
N TYR A 78 -4.51 -6.58 18.89
CA TYR A 78 -3.14 -6.58 18.39
C TYR A 78 -2.35 -5.41 18.99
N VAL A 79 -1.16 -5.69 19.52
CA VAL A 79 -0.23 -4.69 20.08
C VAL A 79 0.88 -4.48 19.05
N LEU A 80 1.05 -3.24 18.57
CA LEU A 80 2.13 -2.89 17.66
C LEU A 80 3.49 -3.17 18.33
N PRO A 81 4.47 -3.72 17.60
CA PRO A 81 5.83 -3.83 18.11
C PRO A 81 6.35 -2.42 18.43
N PRO A 82 7.16 -2.26 19.50
CA PRO A 82 7.80 -0.99 19.78
C PRO A 82 8.55 -0.52 18.53
N THR A 83 8.22 0.67 18.02
CA THR A 83 9.04 1.31 17.01
C THR A 83 10.38 1.63 17.67
N ASP A 84 11.43 0.92 17.29
CA ASP A 84 12.77 1.21 17.79
C ASP A 84 13.10 2.67 17.45
N PRO A 85 13.38 3.54 18.44
CA PRO A 85 13.65 4.95 18.22
C PRO A 85 15.04 5.21 17.60
N LYS A 86 15.65 4.21 16.95
CA LYS A 86 17.03 4.23 16.45
C LYS A 86 17.17 3.94 14.94
N CYS A 87 16.18 4.31 14.13
CA CYS A 87 16.38 4.50 12.69
C CYS A 87 16.22 5.96 12.32
#